data_AF-A0A382C4C9-F1
#
_entry.id   AF-A0A382C4C9-F1
#
_cell.length_a   1.000
_cell.length_b   1.000
_cell.length_c   1.000
_cell.angle_alpha   90.00
_cell.angle_beta   90.00
_cell.angle_gamma   90.00
#
_symmetry.space_group_name_H-M   'P 1'
#
loop_
_entity.id
_entity.type
_entity.pdbx_description
1 polymer ?
#
loop_
_entity_poly.entity_id
_entity_poly.type
_entity_poly.pdbx_seq_one_letter_code
_entity_poly.pdbx_strand_id
1 'polypeptide(L)' 'MANYIPPEVWAWDKESGGEFADINRPVAGKTHEKILPVGEHPLQLYSLATPNGVKAT' A
#
# COMPACT_ATOMS: atom_id res chain seq x y z
N MET A 1 -35.21 -1.37 3.68
CA MET A 1 -33.73 -1.34 3.66
C MET A 1 -33.30 -0.31 4.68
N ALA A 2 -32.37 -0.64 5.59
CA ALA A 2 -31.82 0.36 6.49
C ALA A 2 -30.86 1.27 5.69
N ASN A 3 -30.97 2.59 5.86
CA ASN A 3 -30.00 3.52 5.28
C ASN A 3 -28.70 3.42 6.06
N TYR A 4 -27.57 3.32 5.36
CA TYR A 4 -26.27 3.43 5.99
C TYR A 4 -26.08 4.86 6.51
N ILE A 5 -25.73 4.98 7.78
CA ILE A 5 -25.36 6.25 8.41
C ILE A 5 -23.90 6.11 8.83
N PRO A 6 -22.97 6.91 8.27
CA PRO A 6 -21.58 6.85 8.66
C PRO A 6 -21.42 7.31 10.13
N PRO A 7 -20.43 6.76 10.87
CA PRO A 7 -20.15 7.21 12.22
C PRO A 7 -19.52 8.61 12.23
N GLU A 8 -19.63 9.32 13.36
CA GLU A 8 -18.97 10.62 13.58
C GLU A 8 -17.44 10.52 13.52
N VAL A 9 -16.91 9.42 14.05
CA VAL A 9 -15.49 9.06 13.98
C VAL A 9 -15.36 7.75 13.23
N TRP A 10 -14.62 7.77 12.13
CA TRP A 10 -14.34 6.56 11.35
C TRP A 10 -13.44 5.61 12.14
N ALA A 11 -13.79 4.31 12.12
CA ALA A 11 -13.03 3.24 12.71
C ALA A 11 -12.71 2.18 11.66
N TRP A 12 -11.52 1.58 11.77
CA TRP A 12 -11.13 0.43 10.95
C TRP A 12 -11.60 -0.86 11.63
N ASP A 13 -12.90 -1.13 11.57
CA ASP A 13 -13.57 -2.25 12.26
C ASP A 13 -13.86 -3.46 11.35
N LYS A 14 -13.59 -3.30 10.04
CA LYS A 14 -13.78 -4.33 9.01
C LYS A 14 -12.69 -4.25 7.95
N GLU A 15 -12.31 -5.41 7.42
CA GLU A 15 -11.47 -5.49 6.23
C GLU A 15 -12.22 -4.91 5.02
N SER A 16 -11.50 -4.16 4.19
CA SER A 16 -12.01 -3.77 2.87
C SER A 16 -11.84 -4.99 1.96
N GLY A 17 -12.90 -5.77 1.72
CA GLY A 17 -12.84 -7.09 1.05
C GLY A 17 -12.46 -7.10 -0.44
N GLY A 18 -11.57 -6.22 -0.89
CA GLY A 18 -11.01 -6.21 -2.24
C GLY A 18 -9.61 -6.82 -2.33
N GLU A 19 -9.05 -6.88 -3.54
CA GLU A 19 -7.72 -7.49 -3.84
C GLU A 19 -6.58 -7.01 -2.93
N PHE A 20 -6.66 -5.78 -2.42
CA PHE A 20 -5.62 -5.16 -1.61
C PHE A 20 -5.95 -5.14 -0.10
N ALA A 21 -6.94 -5.92 0.35
CA ALA A 21 -7.35 -6.00 1.76
C ALA A 21 -6.15 -6.22 2.69
N ASP A 22 -5.26 -7.12 2.30
CA ASP A 22 -4.13 -7.57 3.12
C ASP A 22 -3.02 -6.51 3.28
N ILE A 23 -2.97 -5.50 2.40
CA ILE A 23 -1.92 -4.47 2.41
C ILE A 23 -2.42 -3.08 2.82
N ASN A 24 -3.73 -2.83 2.76
CA ASN A 24 -4.31 -1.54 3.11
C ASN A 24 -4.44 -1.38 4.64
N ARG A 25 -3.91 -0.28 5.18
CA ARG A 25 -3.96 0.05 6.62
C ARG A 25 -4.04 1.57 6.84
N PRO A 26 -4.72 2.05 7.90
CA PRO A 26 -4.86 3.47 8.20
C PRO A 26 -3.61 4.09 8.83
N VAL A 27 -2.56 3.29 9.05
CA VAL A 27 -1.29 3.72 9.66
C VAL A 27 -0.12 3.41 8.75
N ALA A 28 0.88 4.29 8.71
CA ALA A 28 2.12 4.06 7.95
C ALA A 28 3.15 3.24 8.77
N GLY A 29 4.32 2.96 8.17
CA GLY A 29 5.47 2.36 8.85
C GLY A 29 5.85 0.96 8.34
N LYS A 30 7.10 0.55 8.60
CA LYS A 30 7.61 -0.77 8.23
C LYS A 30 6.90 -1.89 8.98
N THR A 31 6.59 -2.98 8.28
CA THR A 31 6.03 -4.21 8.88
C THR A 31 7.11 -5.24 9.21
N HIS A 32 8.28 -5.12 8.59
CA HIS A 32 9.43 -6.00 8.78
C HIS A 32 10.71 -5.24 8.43
N GLU A 33 11.84 -5.75 8.91
CA GLU A 33 13.16 -5.30 8.47
C GLU A 33 13.52 -5.98 7.15
N LYS A 34 14.04 -5.20 6.20
CA LYS A 34 14.57 -5.73 4.94
C LYS A 34 15.65 -4.82 4.38
N ILE A 35 16.80 -5.40 4.08
CA ILE A 35 17.87 -4.72 3.34
C ILE A 35 17.60 -4.91 1.85
N LEU A 36 17.59 -3.81 1.09
CA LEU A 36 17.38 -3.86 -0.36
C LEU A 36 18.67 -4.23 -1.09
N PRO A 37 18.61 -5.07 -2.15
CA PRO A 37 19.80 -5.42 -2.94
C PRO A 37 20.28 -4.24 -3.79
N VAL A 38 21.60 -4.05 -3.87
CA VAL A 38 22.24 -2.95 -4.61
C VAL A 38 23.20 -3.53 -5.66
N GLY A 39 23.04 -3.11 -6.92
CA GLY A 39 23.93 -3.46 -8.03
C GLY A 39 25.07 -2.45 -8.26
N GLU A 40 25.79 -2.62 -9.37
CA GLU A 40 26.99 -1.81 -9.69
C GLU A 40 26.67 -0.44 -10.31
N HIS A 41 25.48 -0.30 -10.90
CA HIS A 41 25.10 0.93 -11.59
C HIS A 41 24.77 2.07 -10.62
N PRO A 42 24.98 3.33 -11.03
CA PRO A 42 24.75 4.49 -10.16
C PRO A 42 23.28 4.70 -9.78
N LEU A 43 22.33 4.17 -10.56
CA LEU A 43 20.91 4.26 -10.30
C LEU A 43 20.35 2.88 -9.91
N GLN A 44 19.65 2.82 -8.78
CA GLN A 44 18.99 1.63 -8.26
C GLN A 44 17.48 1.88 -8.21
N LEU A 45 16.72 1.26 -9.11
CA LEU A 45 15.27 1.44 -9.20
C LEU A 45 14.53 0.24 -8.59
N TYR A 46 13.82 0.48 -7.48
CA TYR A 46 12.91 -0.49 -6.86
C TYR A 46 11.48 -0.15 -7.27
N SER A 47 10.96 -0.87 -8.25
CA SER A 47 9.68 -0.55 -8.88
C SER A 47 8.87 -1.81 -9.20
N LEU A 48 7.70 -1.60 -9.79
CA LEU A 48 6.84 -2.63 -10.37
C LEU A 48 6.31 -2.08 -11.69
N ALA A 49 6.02 -2.95 -12.66
CA ALA A 49 5.49 -2.61 -13.98
C ALA A 49 4.03 -2.09 -13.97
N THR A 50 3.73 -1.14 -13.08
CA THR A 50 2.48 -0.37 -13.06
C THR A 50 2.62 0.87 -13.96
N PRO A 51 1.54 1.56 -14.33
CA PRO A 51 1.63 2.82 -15.08
C PRO A 51 2.48 3.91 -14.39
N ASN A 52 2.66 3.85 -13.07
CA ASN A 52 3.57 4.75 -12.36
C ASN A 52 5.03 4.30 -12.48
N GLY A 53 5.30 2.99 -12.47
CA GLY A 53 6.65 2.46 -12.66
C GLY A 53 7.23 2.76 -14.04
N VAL A 54 6.39 2.69 -15.08
CA VAL A 54 6.78 3.00 -16.47
C VAL A 54 7.28 4.44 -16.65
N LYS A 55 6.87 5.38 -15.78
CA LYS A 55 7.32 6.78 -15.86
C LYS A 55 8.78 6.96 -15.42
N ALA A 56 9.30 6.03 -14.62
CA ALA A 56 10.63 6.13 -14.01
C ALA A 56 11.70 5.34 -14.78
N THR A 57 11.28 4.48 -15.71
CA THR A 57 12.14 3.70 -16.61
C THR A 57 12.34 4.43 -17.92
#